data_AF-A0A8S3A2P8-F1
#
_entry.id   AF-A0A8S3A2P8-F1
#
_cell.length_a   1.000
_cell.length_b   1.000
_cell.length_c   1.000
_cell.angle_alpha   90.00
_cell.angle_beta   90.00
_cell.angle_gamma   90.00
#
_symmetry.space_group_name_H-M   'P 1'
#
loop_
_entity.id
_entity.type
_entity.pdbx_description
1 polymer ?
#
loop_
_entity_poly.entity_id
_entity_poly.type
_entity_poly.pdbx_seq_one_letter_code
_entity_poly.pdbx_strand_id
1 'polypeptide(L)'
;MKALGLEATMPSFLDDRRQFSAEEANESRCITKIRWVVEAANRRLKQFKYFANTIQNSSLVYSESDMSIACALTNHYQPPMARSKLEDEEIGVQIIQLRQQKNKIQLLLEENNLIRRFSLWEIINHTEIIDGFSIMTQDDLGDLTFGVFQLKRARSYAEERYSSTNLTSDVASSVHRCKIIPNLIRIPTQSAHSNRATYHPTIHFTDQAIIGWWCDCFTSARFLGCCSHIASAIWFLLYQRWQTQQRRMPSGEYKNLPTDSIQVSDFYDSSDDDDSQRYSLA
;
A
#
# COMPACT_ATOMS: atom_id res chain seq x y z
N MET A 1 28.95 2.20 -6.75
CA MET A 1 27.79 1.31 -7.05
C MET A 1 28.19 0.17 -7.97
N LYS A 2 28.42 0.38 -9.28
CA LYS A 2 28.83 -0.71 -10.19
C LYS A 2 30.13 -1.43 -9.78
N ALA A 3 31.12 -0.68 -9.30
CA ALA A 3 32.38 -1.24 -8.77
C ALA A 3 32.20 -2.12 -7.50
N LEU A 4 31.05 -2.01 -6.83
CA LEU A 4 30.68 -2.84 -5.67
C LEU A 4 29.73 -3.99 -6.07
N GLY A 5 29.51 -4.22 -7.37
CA GLY A 5 28.54 -5.20 -7.86
C GLY A 5 27.07 -4.80 -7.67
N LEU A 6 26.80 -3.53 -7.36
CA LEU A 6 25.45 -3.03 -7.12
C LEU A 6 24.89 -2.32 -8.35
N GLU A 7 23.68 -2.69 -8.73
CA GLU A 7 22.89 -2.04 -9.77
C GLU A 7 22.02 -0.93 -9.17
N ALA A 8 22.04 0.25 -9.79
CA ALA A 8 21.22 1.38 -9.37
C ALA A 8 19.93 1.40 -10.21
N THR A 9 18.78 1.33 -9.55
CA THR A 9 17.45 1.34 -10.17
C THR A 9 16.62 2.50 -9.65
N MET A 10 15.71 3.03 -10.48
CA MET A 10 14.78 4.10 -10.11
C MET A 10 13.34 3.64 -10.40
N PRO A 11 12.33 4.07 -9.61
CA PRO A 11 10.94 3.79 -9.92
C PRO A 11 10.57 4.34 -11.30
N SER A 12 9.64 3.67 -11.96
CA SER A 12 9.13 4.12 -13.26
C SER A 12 8.36 5.44 -13.10
N PHE A 13 8.46 6.30 -14.10
CA PHE A 13 7.66 7.52 -14.18
C PHE A 13 6.44 7.28 -15.05
N LEU A 14 5.32 7.85 -14.64
CA LEU A 14 4.09 7.75 -15.40
C LEU A 14 4.14 8.82 -16.50
N ASP A 15 4.29 8.38 -17.75
CA ASP A 15 4.20 9.26 -18.93
C ASP A 15 2.74 9.69 -19.17
N ASP A 16 2.32 9.89 -20.43
CA ASP A 16 0.93 10.19 -20.82
C ASP A 16 -0.07 9.05 -20.55
N ARG A 17 0.33 7.99 -19.83
CA ARG A 17 -0.49 6.84 -19.48
C ARG A 17 -1.23 7.06 -18.16
N ARG A 18 -2.40 6.44 -18.02
CA ARG A 18 -3.17 6.47 -16.76
C ARG A 18 -2.64 5.50 -15.70
N GLN A 19 -1.96 4.43 -16.11
CA GLN A 19 -1.43 3.41 -15.22
C GLN A 19 -0.09 2.85 -15.72
N PHE A 20 0.73 2.40 -14.78
CA PHE A 20 1.89 1.59 -15.05
C PHE A 20 1.50 0.22 -15.61
N SER A 21 2.37 -0.37 -16.41
CA SER A 21 2.30 -1.79 -16.72
C SER A 21 2.53 -2.62 -15.45
N ALA A 22 2.14 -3.90 -15.47
CA ALA A 22 2.39 -4.80 -14.34
C ALA A 22 3.89 -4.91 -14.01
N GLU A 23 4.75 -4.94 -15.04
CA GLU A 23 6.20 -4.99 -14.91
C GLU A 23 6.74 -3.74 -14.18
N GLU A 24 6.45 -2.54 -14.71
CA GLU A 24 6.86 -1.26 -14.10
C GLU A 24 6.34 -1.11 -12.66
N ALA A 25 5.08 -1.49 -12.42
CA ALA A 25 4.48 -1.39 -11.10
C ALA A 25 5.11 -2.37 -10.10
N ASN A 26 5.44 -3.59 -10.53
CA ASN A 26 6.14 -4.59 -9.71
C ASN A 26 7.60 -4.18 -9.43
N GLU A 27 8.31 -3.65 -10.43
CA GLU A 27 9.69 -3.13 -10.27
C GLU A 27 9.74 -1.97 -9.29
N SER A 28 8.87 -0.98 -9.48
CA SER A 28 8.73 0.16 -8.58
C SER A 28 8.39 -0.29 -7.16
N ARG A 29 7.59 -1.37 -7.00
CA ARG A 29 7.31 -1.95 -5.68
C ARG A 29 8.56 -2.57 -5.03
N CYS A 30 9.42 -3.26 -5.80
CA CYS A 30 10.68 -3.79 -5.28
C CYS A 30 11.58 -2.66 -4.76
N ILE A 31 11.62 -1.53 -5.47
CA ILE A 31 12.40 -0.36 -5.05
C ILE A 31 11.81 0.25 -3.77
N THR A 32 10.49 0.48 -3.71
CA THR A 32 9.85 1.04 -2.51
C THR A 32 9.96 0.13 -1.29
N LYS A 33 10.08 -1.19 -1.48
CA LYS A 33 10.36 -2.14 -0.40
C LYS A 33 11.70 -1.90 0.28
N ILE A 34 12.74 -1.59 -0.49
CA ILE A 34 14.09 -1.33 0.03
C ILE A 34 14.24 0.14 0.48
N ARG A 35 13.51 1.06 -0.15
CA ARG A 35 13.53 2.50 0.15
C ARG A 35 13.35 2.79 1.64
N TRP A 36 12.49 2.05 2.32
CA TRP A 36 12.26 2.22 3.76
C TRP A 36 13.54 2.12 4.60
N VAL A 37 14.47 1.22 4.26
CA VAL A 37 15.76 1.08 4.99
C VAL A 37 16.60 2.36 4.84
N VAL A 38 16.62 2.92 3.63
CA VAL A 38 17.33 4.16 3.32
C VAL A 38 16.69 5.34 4.04
N GLU A 39 15.36 5.41 4.07
CA GLU A 39 14.61 6.45 4.78
C GLU A 39 14.82 6.39 6.30
N ALA A 40 14.86 5.18 6.87
CA ALA A 40 15.15 4.97 8.28
C ALA A 40 16.58 5.43 8.63
N ALA A 41 17.58 5.14 7.79
CA ALA A 41 18.94 5.62 7.96
C ALA A 41 19.01 7.16 7.89
N ASN A 42 18.37 7.74 6.86
CA ASN A 42 18.27 9.19 6.70
C ASN A 42 17.58 9.85 7.89
N ARG A 43 16.55 9.23 8.48
CA ARG A 43 15.91 9.73 9.70
C ARG A 43 16.90 9.81 10.86
N ARG A 44 17.74 8.79 11.07
CA ARG A 44 18.75 8.81 12.15
C ARG A 44 19.73 9.96 11.96
N LEU A 45 20.18 10.19 10.73
CA LEU A 45 21.04 11.34 10.41
C LEU A 45 20.34 12.68 10.65
N LYS A 46 19.04 12.77 10.32
CA LYS A 46 18.22 13.97 10.61
C LYS A 46 17.93 14.20 12.10
N GLN A 47 18.32 13.31 13.01
CA GLN A 47 18.29 13.61 14.46
C GLN A 47 19.38 14.63 14.85
N PHE A 48 20.46 14.70 14.07
CA PHE A 48 21.46 15.75 14.21
C PHE A 48 20.91 17.03 13.59
N LYS A 49 20.76 18.09 14.40
CA LYS A 49 20.18 19.37 13.99
C LYS A 49 20.83 19.95 12.72
N TYR A 50 22.12 19.72 12.53
CA TYR A 50 22.84 20.15 11.33
C TYR A 50 22.24 19.57 10.04
N PHE A 51 21.98 18.26 9.99
CA PHE A 51 21.41 17.57 8.82
C PHE A 51 19.88 17.69 8.73
N ALA A 52 19.21 18.12 9.80
CA ALA A 52 17.77 18.39 9.80
C ALA A 52 17.41 19.70 9.08
N ASN A 53 18.38 20.60 8.89
CA ASN A 53 18.17 21.96 8.41
C ASN A 53 18.93 22.23 7.11
N THR A 54 18.63 23.38 6.49
CA THR A 54 19.39 23.86 5.34
C THR A 54 20.84 24.17 5.75
N ILE A 55 21.78 23.51 5.09
CA ILE A 55 23.22 23.69 5.33
C ILE A 55 23.72 24.88 4.48
N GLN A 56 24.60 25.71 5.06
CA GLN A 56 25.22 26.81 4.31
C GLN A 56 26.20 26.26 3.27
N ASN A 57 26.22 26.82 2.07
CA ASN A 57 27.11 26.38 0.99
C ASN A 57 28.60 26.39 1.37
N SER A 58 29.01 27.31 2.24
CA SER A 58 30.38 27.38 2.78
C SER A 58 30.80 26.15 3.58
N SER A 59 29.83 25.40 4.12
CA SER A 59 30.07 24.20 4.92
C SER A 59 30.07 22.91 4.09
N LEU A 60 29.73 22.99 2.79
CA LEU A 60 29.71 21.82 1.91
C LEU A 60 31.07 21.12 1.79
N VAL A 61 32.16 21.88 1.93
CA VAL A 61 33.53 21.34 1.93
C VAL A 61 33.78 20.35 3.08
N TYR A 62 33.01 20.45 4.16
CA TYR A 62 33.10 19.58 5.33
C TYR A 62 32.00 18.51 5.36
N SER A 63 31.03 18.56 4.44
CA SER A 63 29.83 17.71 4.48
C SER A 63 30.12 16.22 4.56
N GLU A 64 31.13 15.74 3.84
CA GLU A 64 31.56 14.33 3.89
C GLU A 64 32.09 13.95 5.27
N SER A 65 32.94 14.80 5.86
CA SER A 65 33.52 14.58 7.19
C SER A 65 32.42 14.63 8.27
N ASP A 66 31.56 15.65 8.22
CA ASP A 66 30.45 15.81 9.15
C ASP A 66 29.51 14.59 9.10
N MET A 67 29.18 14.13 7.90
CA MET A 67 28.30 12.97 7.72
C MET A 67 28.97 11.68 8.19
N SER A 68 30.27 11.52 7.93
CA SER A 68 31.05 10.38 8.43
C SER A 68 31.07 10.33 9.96
N ILE A 69 31.25 11.47 10.62
CA ILE A 69 31.20 11.59 12.08
C ILE A 69 29.80 11.23 12.60
N ALA A 70 28.75 11.78 12.01
CA ALA A 70 27.37 11.47 12.42
C ALA A 70 27.01 9.99 12.22
N CYS A 71 27.45 9.38 11.10
CA CYS A 71 27.33 7.95 10.87
C CYS A 71 28.08 7.14 11.95
N ALA A 72 29.32 7.51 12.28
CA ALA A 72 30.11 6.83 13.31
C ALA A 72 29.45 6.92 14.69
N LEU A 73 28.96 8.10 15.08
CA LEU A 73 28.22 8.30 16.33
C LEU A 73 26.93 7.48 16.34
N THR A 74 26.18 7.47 15.24
CA THR A 74 24.96 6.67 15.10
C THR A 74 25.26 5.19 15.27
N ASN A 75 26.30 4.67 14.61
CA ASN A 75 26.67 3.26 14.68
C ASN A 75 27.20 2.85 16.06
N HIS A 76 27.85 3.76 16.79
CA HIS A 76 28.38 3.48 18.11
C HIS A 76 27.30 3.50 19.20
N TYR A 77 26.38 4.46 19.15
CA TYR A 77 25.42 4.69 20.24
C TYR A 77 24.01 4.18 19.97
N GLN A 78 23.62 3.96 18.72
CA GLN A 78 22.27 3.47 18.38
C GLN A 78 22.28 1.98 18.07
N PRO A 79 21.21 1.25 18.43
CA PRO A 79 21.07 -0.15 18.03
C PRO A 79 20.97 -0.28 16.51
N PRO A 80 21.23 -1.46 15.93
CA PRO A 80 20.97 -1.74 14.52
C PRO A 80 19.55 -1.34 14.11
N MET A 81 19.36 -0.86 12.87
CA MET A 81 18.04 -0.44 12.37
C MET A 81 17.07 -1.61 12.38
N ALA A 82 17.44 -2.71 11.75
CA ALA A 82 16.69 -3.94 11.75
C ALA A 82 17.67 -5.10 11.92
N ARG A 83 17.15 -6.24 12.38
CA ARG A 83 17.86 -7.52 12.34
C ARG A 83 17.11 -8.40 11.36
N SER A 84 17.84 -8.93 10.37
CA SER A 84 17.27 -9.89 9.44
C SER A 84 16.73 -11.10 10.19
N LYS A 85 15.51 -11.48 9.86
CA LYS A 85 14.87 -12.72 10.28
C LYS A 85 15.04 -13.77 9.17
N LEU A 86 14.88 -15.04 9.53
CA LEU A 86 14.88 -16.13 8.54
C LEU A 86 13.75 -15.95 7.50
N GLU A 87 12.59 -15.50 7.96
CA GLU A 87 11.41 -15.18 7.14
C GLU A 87 11.69 -14.09 6.09
N ASP A 88 12.64 -13.17 6.34
CA ASP A 88 12.94 -12.08 5.40
C ASP A 88 13.54 -12.61 4.08
N GLU A 89 14.31 -13.70 4.15
CA GLU A 89 14.87 -14.36 2.97
C GLU A 89 13.76 -15.01 2.13
N GLU A 90 12.82 -15.70 2.81
CA GLU A 90 11.66 -16.32 2.16
C GLU A 90 10.78 -15.27 1.47
N ILE A 91 10.50 -14.15 2.15
CA ILE A 91 9.78 -13.01 1.58
C ILE A 91 10.53 -12.42 0.39
N GLY A 92 11.86 -12.29 0.47
CA GLY A 92 12.70 -11.81 -0.62
C GLY A 92 12.60 -12.69 -1.87
N VAL A 93 12.65 -14.01 -1.69
CA VAL A 93 12.49 -14.99 -2.77
C VAL A 93 11.09 -14.88 -3.39
N GLN A 94 10.04 -14.80 -2.56
CA GLN A 94 8.67 -14.63 -3.04
C GLN A 94 8.51 -13.33 -3.84
N ILE A 95 9.06 -12.21 -3.35
CA ILE A 95 9.03 -10.91 -4.03
C ILE A 95 9.63 -11.01 -5.44
N ILE A 96 10.78 -11.67 -5.56
CA ILE A 96 11.47 -11.86 -6.85
C ILE A 96 10.64 -12.72 -7.81
N GLN A 97 10.01 -13.79 -7.32
CA GLN A 97 9.15 -14.66 -8.12
C GLN A 97 7.88 -13.93 -8.59
N LEU A 98 7.25 -13.16 -7.71
CA LEU A 98 6.02 -12.42 -8.00
C LEU A 98 6.25 -11.22 -8.91
N ARG A 99 7.45 -10.60 -8.88
CA ARG A 99 7.81 -9.46 -9.72
C ARG A 99 7.54 -9.71 -11.21
N GLN A 100 7.77 -10.93 -11.67
CA GLN A 100 7.65 -11.31 -13.09
C GLN A 100 6.21 -11.62 -13.52
N GLN A 101 5.26 -11.63 -12.59
CA GLN A 101 3.88 -12.03 -12.88
C GLN A 101 3.04 -10.86 -13.37
N LYS A 102 2.24 -11.12 -14.42
CA LYS A 102 1.17 -10.22 -14.86
C LYS A 102 -0.05 -10.33 -13.94
N ASN A 103 -0.78 -9.24 -13.77
CA ASN A 103 -2.02 -9.25 -13.01
C ASN A 103 -3.13 -9.98 -13.79
N LYS A 104 -3.44 -11.20 -13.35
CA LYS A 104 -4.46 -12.06 -13.98
C LYS A 104 -5.87 -11.47 -13.91
N ILE A 105 -6.17 -10.69 -12.86
CA ILE A 105 -7.47 -10.02 -12.71
C ILE A 105 -7.61 -8.89 -13.71
N GLN A 106 -6.54 -8.15 -13.98
CA GLN A 106 -6.54 -7.14 -15.04
C GLN A 106 -6.91 -7.76 -16.39
N LEU A 107 -6.22 -8.84 -16.78
CA LEU A 107 -6.47 -9.55 -18.04
C LEU A 107 -7.92 -10.04 -18.13
N LEU A 108 -8.42 -10.67 -17.06
CA LEU A 108 -9.80 -11.14 -16.97
C LEU A 108 -10.81 -10.01 -17.21
N LEU A 109 -10.58 -8.84 -16.62
CA LEU A 109 -11.46 -7.68 -16.76
C LEU A 109 -11.40 -7.07 -18.17
N GLU A 110 -10.22 -7.06 -18.78
CA GLU A 110 -10.01 -6.56 -20.15
C GLU A 110 -10.67 -7.47 -21.19
N GLU A 111 -10.43 -8.78 -21.12
CA GLU A 111 -10.99 -9.80 -22.03
C GLU A 111 -12.53 -9.81 -22.02
N ASN A 112 -13.13 -9.60 -20.84
CA ASN A 112 -14.58 -9.56 -20.68
C ASN A 112 -15.17 -8.14 -20.80
N ASN A 113 -14.35 -7.13 -21.15
CA ASN A 113 -14.75 -5.72 -21.25
C ASN A 113 -15.39 -5.14 -19.97
N LEU A 114 -15.08 -5.71 -18.82
CA LEU A 114 -15.70 -5.39 -17.52
C LEU A 114 -15.21 -4.07 -16.92
N ILE A 115 -14.06 -3.55 -17.38
CA ILE A 115 -13.56 -2.23 -16.95
C ILE A 115 -14.54 -1.13 -17.35
N ARG A 116 -15.00 -1.15 -18.60
CA ARG A 116 -15.83 -0.08 -19.20
C ARG A 116 -17.34 -0.38 -19.15
N ARG A 117 -17.72 -1.66 -19.12
CA ARG A 117 -19.12 -2.07 -19.29
C ARG A 117 -19.85 -2.15 -17.94
N PHE A 118 -20.22 -0.98 -17.41
CA PHE A 118 -20.90 -0.85 -16.11
C PHE A 118 -22.23 -1.61 -16.01
N SER A 119 -22.93 -1.88 -17.12
CA SER A 119 -24.20 -2.62 -17.12
C SER A 119 -24.09 -4.09 -16.69
N LEU A 120 -22.88 -4.66 -16.75
CA LEU A 120 -22.58 -6.02 -16.26
C LEU A 120 -22.31 -6.08 -14.76
N TRP A 121 -22.41 -4.95 -14.08
CA TRP A 121 -22.30 -4.84 -12.64
C TRP A 121 -23.68 -4.55 -12.06
N GLU A 122 -24.04 -5.27 -11.01
CA GLU A 122 -25.22 -4.97 -10.20
C GLU A 122 -24.80 -4.44 -8.84
N ILE A 123 -25.52 -3.42 -8.39
CA ILE A 123 -25.28 -2.83 -7.07
C ILE A 123 -25.99 -3.72 -6.06
N ILE A 124 -25.22 -4.20 -5.10
CA ILE A 124 -25.68 -5.01 -3.97
C ILE A 124 -25.22 -4.35 -2.67
N ASN A 125 -25.88 -4.68 -1.58
CA ASN A 125 -25.38 -4.38 -0.25
C ASN A 125 -24.17 -5.28 0.09
N HIS A 126 -23.27 -4.79 0.92
CA HIS A 126 -22.15 -5.59 1.44
C HIS A 126 -22.60 -6.81 2.27
N THR A 127 -23.83 -6.80 2.80
CA THR A 127 -24.45 -7.93 3.49
C THR A 127 -24.94 -9.04 2.55
N GLU A 128 -25.24 -8.70 1.29
CA GLU A 128 -25.65 -9.66 0.24
C GLU A 128 -24.48 -10.43 -0.37
N ILE A 129 -23.27 -10.10 0.08
CA ILE A 129 -22.09 -10.93 -0.10
C ILE A 129 -22.20 -12.11 0.88
N ILE A 130 -23.21 -12.95 0.63
CA ILE A 130 -23.53 -14.15 1.39
C ILE A 130 -22.81 -15.29 0.69
N ASP A 131 -22.09 -16.06 1.48
CA ASP A 131 -21.19 -17.14 1.09
C ASP A 131 -19.84 -16.67 0.57
N GLY A 132 -18.82 -17.01 1.35
CA GLY A 132 -17.49 -17.20 0.80
C GLY A 132 -16.36 -16.28 1.25
N PHE A 133 -16.44 -15.72 2.45
CA PHE A 133 -15.30 -14.99 3.01
C PHE A 133 -14.90 -15.57 4.34
N SER A 134 -13.79 -16.32 4.34
CA SER A 134 -13.09 -16.67 5.57
C SER A 134 -12.62 -15.37 6.26
N ILE A 135 -12.89 -15.26 7.56
CA ILE A 135 -12.41 -14.15 8.37
C ILE A 135 -10.87 -14.19 8.31
N MET A 136 -10.27 -13.12 7.80
CA MET A 136 -8.81 -12.98 7.81
C MET A 136 -8.36 -12.32 9.11
N THR A 137 -7.25 -12.81 9.64
CA THR A 137 -6.54 -12.17 10.74
C THR A 137 -5.79 -10.93 10.24
N GLN A 138 -5.25 -10.13 11.16
CA GLN A 138 -4.42 -8.99 10.76
C GLN A 138 -3.09 -9.41 10.12
N ASP A 139 -2.58 -10.59 10.47
CA ASP A 139 -1.35 -11.14 9.90
C ASP A 139 -1.58 -11.53 8.44
N ASP A 140 -2.71 -12.19 8.13
CA ASP A 140 -3.10 -12.51 6.76
C ASP A 140 -3.22 -11.25 5.88
N LEU A 141 -3.73 -10.15 6.44
CA LEU A 141 -3.79 -8.86 5.77
C LEU A 141 -2.40 -8.26 5.55
N GLY A 142 -1.51 -8.40 6.53
CA GLY A 142 -0.12 -7.93 6.45
C GLY A 142 0.67 -8.64 5.34
N ASP A 143 0.47 -9.94 5.20
CA ASP A 143 1.07 -10.75 4.14
C ASP A 143 0.52 -10.34 2.77
N LEU A 144 -0.79 -10.15 2.67
CA LEU A 144 -1.45 -9.75 1.42
C LEU A 144 -1.00 -8.38 0.91
N THR A 145 -0.89 -7.40 1.80
CA THR A 145 -0.45 -6.04 1.43
C THR A 145 1.06 -5.93 1.30
N PHE A 146 1.79 -6.98 1.69
CA PHE A 146 3.21 -6.94 1.98
C PHE A 146 3.52 -5.72 2.85
N GLY A 147 3.03 -5.71 4.08
CA GLY A 147 3.38 -4.74 5.11
C GLY A 147 2.27 -3.75 5.50
N VAL A 148 2.48 -3.12 6.65
CA VAL A 148 1.45 -2.40 7.43
C VAL A 148 1.07 -1.02 6.88
N PHE A 149 1.89 -0.41 6.02
CA PHE A 149 1.66 0.97 5.56
C PHE A 149 0.32 1.13 4.82
N GLN A 150 0.04 0.23 3.87
CA GLN A 150 -1.20 0.29 3.10
C GLN A 150 -2.42 0.01 4.00
N LEU A 151 -2.26 -0.79 5.05
CA LEU A 151 -3.29 -1.05 6.06
C LEU A 151 -3.56 0.17 6.95
N LYS A 152 -2.52 0.96 7.29
CA LYS A 152 -2.70 2.22 8.03
C LYS A 152 -3.57 3.22 7.25
N ARG A 153 -3.34 3.35 5.93
CA ARG A 153 -4.17 4.19 5.05
C ARG A 153 -5.54 3.60 4.72
N ALA A 154 -5.64 2.27 4.68
CA ALA A 154 -6.88 1.55 4.36
C ALA A 154 -8.04 2.00 5.26
N ARG A 155 -7.75 2.28 6.54
CA ARG A 155 -8.74 2.78 7.49
C ARG A 155 -9.22 4.18 7.17
N SER A 156 -8.36 5.12 6.77
CA SER A 156 -8.80 6.48 6.41
C SER A 156 -9.72 6.47 5.19
N TYR A 157 -9.38 5.67 4.16
CA TYR A 157 -10.26 5.49 2.99
C TYR A 157 -11.57 4.79 3.36
N ALA A 158 -11.52 3.85 4.30
CA ALA A 158 -12.71 3.19 4.80
C ALA A 158 -13.56 4.18 5.61
N GLU A 159 -12.97 4.94 6.53
CA GLU A 159 -13.65 5.96 7.32
C GLU A 159 -14.30 7.00 6.42
N GLU A 160 -13.61 7.60 5.45
CA GLU A 160 -14.23 8.55 4.51
C GLU A 160 -15.44 7.96 3.77
N ARG A 161 -15.39 6.66 3.46
CA ARG A 161 -16.47 5.93 2.80
C ARG A 161 -17.61 5.52 3.73
N TYR A 162 -17.31 5.20 4.98
CA TYR A 162 -18.22 4.60 5.96
C TYR A 162 -18.53 5.53 7.16
N SER A 163 -18.04 6.79 7.17
CA SER A 163 -18.19 7.75 8.28
C SER A 163 -19.57 8.40 8.37
N SER A 164 -20.51 8.06 7.48
CA SER A 164 -21.89 8.13 7.93
C SER A 164 -22.00 7.11 9.05
N THR A 165 -22.07 7.57 10.29
CA THR A 165 -22.32 6.82 11.54
C THR A 165 -23.48 5.81 11.48
N ASN A 166 -24.17 5.77 10.35
CA ASN A 166 -25.06 4.73 9.88
C ASN A 166 -24.38 3.89 8.78
N LEU A 167 -23.74 2.79 9.17
CA LEU A 167 -23.43 1.63 8.30
C LEU A 167 -24.69 1.04 7.61
N THR A 168 -25.87 1.58 7.94
CA THR A 168 -27.19 1.25 7.42
C THR A 168 -27.64 2.12 6.25
N SER A 169 -26.87 3.14 5.83
CA SER A 169 -27.26 3.96 4.66
C SER A 169 -26.87 3.30 3.34
N ASP A 170 -27.76 3.36 2.35
CA ASP A 170 -27.61 2.77 1.02
C ASP A 170 -26.34 3.22 0.26
N VAL A 171 -25.79 4.39 0.62
CA VAL A 171 -24.62 4.99 -0.03
C VAL A 171 -23.30 4.38 0.46
N ALA A 172 -23.23 3.99 1.74
CA ALA A 172 -22.06 3.37 2.36
C ALA A 172 -21.83 1.93 1.89
N SER A 173 -22.77 1.34 1.16
CA SER A 173 -22.84 -0.10 0.89
C SER A 173 -22.80 -0.49 -0.59
N SER A 174 -22.51 0.44 -1.51
CA SER A 174 -22.50 0.14 -2.96
C SER A 174 -21.32 -0.76 -3.33
N VAL A 175 -21.51 -2.07 -3.16
CA VAL A 175 -20.65 -3.09 -3.74
C VAL A 175 -21.25 -3.48 -5.08
N HIS A 176 -20.41 -3.57 -6.10
CA HIS A 176 -20.83 -3.94 -7.44
C HIS A 176 -20.47 -5.40 -7.65
N ARG A 177 -21.46 -6.29 -7.76
CA ARG A 177 -21.25 -7.70 -8.11
C ARG A 177 -21.25 -7.87 -9.63
N CYS A 178 -20.34 -8.68 -10.15
CA CYS A 178 -20.33 -9.01 -11.57
C CYS A 178 -21.44 -10.02 -11.89
N LYS A 179 -22.22 -9.76 -12.95
CA LYS A 179 -23.33 -10.63 -13.38
C LYS A 179 -22.88 -11.88 -14.13
N ILE A 180 -21.66 -11.87 -14.68
CA ILE A 180 -21.16 -12.91 -15.59
C ILE A 180 -20.00 -13.72 -15.01
N ILE A 181 -19.30 -13.20 -14.01
CA ILE A 181 -18.21 -13.89 -13.33
C ILE A 181 -18.59 -14.02 -11.84
N PRO A 182 -18.72 -15.24 -11.32
CA PRO A 182 -19.05 -15.45 -9.91
C PRO A 182 -17.94 -14.92 -9.00
N ASN A 183 -18.31 -14.48 -7.80
CA ASN A 183 -17.38 -14.02 -6.76
C ASN A 183 -16.39 -12.93 -7.22
N LEU A 184 -16.81 -12.13 -8.21
CA LEU A 184 -16.07 -10.96 -8.66
C LEU A 184 -16.84 -9.71 -8.24
N ILE A 185 -16.22 -8.91 -7.37
CA ILE A 185 -16.82 -7.69 -6.84
C ILE A 185 -15.95 -6.48 -7.13
N ARG A 186 -16.60 -5.33 -7.26
CA ARG A 186 -15.97 -4.03 -7.41
C ARG A 186 -16.49 -3.09 -6.33
N ILE A 187 -15.61 -2.30 -5.74
CA ILE A 187 -15.94 -1.37 -4.65
C ILE A 187 -15.48 0.02 -5.06
N PRO A 188 -16.35 0.82 -5.70
CA PRO A 188 -16.00 2.19 -6.09
C PRO A 188 -15.49 2.98 -4.89
N THR A 189 -14.33 3.60 -4.98
CA THR A 189 -13.67 4.33 -3.89
C THR A 189 -13.28 5.71 -4.38
N GLN A 190 -13.71 6.77 -3.70
CA GLN A 190 -13.33 8.13 -4.08
C GLN A 190 -11.85 8.38 -3.77
N SER A 191 -11.19 9.17 -4.61
CA SER A 191 -9.82 9.60 -4.35
C SER A 191 -9.78 10.61 -3.21
N ALA A 192 -8.91 10.37 -2.22
CA ALA A 192 -8.62 11.31 -1.13
C ALA A 192 -8.05 12.65 -1.63
N HIS A 193 -7.49 12.68 -2.83
CA HIS A 193 -6.83 13.86 -3.41
C HIS A 193 -7.68 14.55 -4.49
N SER A 194 -8.82 13.96 -4.89
CA SER A 194 -9.68 14.56 -5.91
C SER A 194 -11.11 14.07 -5.83
N ASN A 195 -12.03 15.00 -5.59
CA ASN A 195 -13.46 14.72 -5.58
C ASN A 195 -13.99 14.24 -6.94
N ARG A 196 -13.25 14.47 -8.04
CA ARG A 196 -13.65 14.08 -9.40
C ARG A 196 -13.19 12.67 -9.80
N ALA A 197 -12.28 12.07 -9.04
CA ALA A 197 -11.73 10.76 -9.36
C ALA A 197 -12.35 9.70 -8.46
N THR A 198 -12.97 8.70 -9.07
CA THR A 198 -13.41 7.48 -8.39
C THR A 198 -12.62 6.32 -8.97
N TYR A 199 -11.94 5.59 -8.09
CA TYR A 199 -11.24 4.37 -8.40
C TYR A 199 -12.14 3.15 -8.19
N HIS A 200 -11.83 2.05 -8.85
CA HIS A 200 -12.64 0.84 -8.90
C HIS A 200 -11.85 -0.40 -8.46
N PRO A 201 -11.44 -0.48 -7.17
CA PRO A 201 -11.01 -1.71 -6.52
C PRO A 201 -11.87 -2.89 -6.93
N THR A 202 -11.26 -3.91 -7.53
CA THR A 202 -11.93 -5.12 -7.97
C THR A 202 -11.23 -6.32 -7.34
N ILE A 203 -11.99 -7.20 -6.71
CA ILE A 203 -11.50 -8.35 -5.96
C ILE A 203 -12.21 -9.59 -6.49
N HIS A 204 -11.43 -10.62 -6.79
CA HIS A 204 -11.91 -11.94 -7.15
C HIS A 204 -11.57 -12.89 -6.00
N PHE A 205 -12.55 -13.67 -5.56
CA PHE A 205 -12.40 -14.54 -4.39
C PHE A 205 -13.11 -15.88 -4.58
N THR A 206 -12.77 -16.81 -3.71
CA THR A 206 -13.49 -18.08 -3.48
C THR A 206 -13.96 -18.07 -2.05
N ASP A 207 -14.67 -19.14 -1.66
CA ASP A 207 -15.22 -19.23 -0.33
C ASP A 207 -14.17 -19.20 0.81
N GLN A 208 -12.93 -19.51 0.46
CA GLN A 208 -11.84 -19.71 1.39
C GLN A 208 -10.75 -18.65 1.27
N ALA A 209 -10.59 -18.02 0.10
CA ALA A 209 -9.44 -17.17 -0.18
C ALA A 209 -9.68 -16.13 -1.26
N ILE A 210 -8.91 -15.04 -1.20
CA ILE A 210 -8.80 -14.07 -2.30
C ILE A 210 -7.95 -14.69 -3.42
N ILE A 211 -8.51 -14.76 -4.62
CA ILE A 211 -7.80 -15.23 -5.83
C ILE A 211 -6.87 -14.13 -6.36
N GLY A 212 -7.33 -12.88 -6.31
CA GLY A 212 -6.55 -11.74 -6.75
C GLY A 212 -7.34 -10.45 -6.73
N TRP A 213 -6.66 -9.36 -7.06
CA TRP A 213 -7.21 -8.01 -7.06
C TRP A 213 -6.64 -7.15 -8.17
N TRP A 214 -7.37 -6.10 -8.53
CA TRP A 214 -6.92 -5.06 -9.45
C TRP A 214 -7.69 -3.76 -9.21
N CYS A 215 -7.07 -2.61 -9.44
CA CYS A 215 -7.71 -1.30 -9.38
C CYS A 215 -7.36 -0.49 -10.63
N ASP A 216 -8.10 0.58 -10.91
CA ASP A 216 -7.81 1.51 -12.01
C ASP A 216 -6.92 2.71 -11.56
N CYS A 217 -6.25 2.59 -10.40
CA CYS A 217 -5.26 3.57 -9.94
C CYS A 217 -3.87 3.25 -10.51
N PHE A 218 -3.01 4.26 -10.65
CA PHE A 218 -1.79 4.15 -11.45
C PHE A 218 -0.81 3.04 -11.01
N THR A 219 -0.77 2.67 -9.73
CA THR A 219 0.11 1.62 -9.18
C THR A 219 -0.45 0.19 -9.20
N SER A 220 -1.74 0.01 -9.46
CA SER A 220 -2.44 -1.23 -9.10
C SER A 220 -2.43 -2.36 -10.14
N ALA A 221 -1.73 -2.15 -11.27
CA ALA A 221 -1.36 -3.24 -12.17
C ALA A 221 -0.35 -4.22 -11.53
N ARG A 222 0.25 -3.86 -10.40
CA ARG A 222 1.16 -4.74 -9.64
C ARG A 222 0.43 -5.98 -9.11
N PHE A 223 1.17 -7.09 -9.06
CA PHE A 223 0.80 -8.30 -8.33
C PHE A 223 1.44 -8.32 -6.93
N LEU A 224 2.55 -7.58 -6.76
CA LEU A 224 3.27 -7.51 -5.50
C LEU A 224 2.60 -6.53 -4.53
N GLY A 225 1.83 -7.07 -3.59
CA GLY A 225 0.98 -6.30 -2.69
C GLY A 225 -0.16 -5.58 -3.41
N CYS A 226 -0.72 -4.56 -2.77
CA CYS A 226 -1.89 -3.86 -3.31
C CYS A 226 -1.84 -2.36 -3.05
N CYS A 227 -2.62 -1.57 -3.78
CA CYS A 227 -2.79 -0.15 -3.47
C CYS A 227 -3.65 0.05 -2.22
N SER A 228 -3.65 1.27 -1.68
CA SER A 228 -4.49 1.67 -0.55
C SER A 228 -5.98 1.44 -0.79
N HIS A 229 -6.46 1.61 -2.03
CA HIS A 229 -7.86 1.38 -2.38
C HIS A 229 -8.25 -0.10 -2.26
N ILE A 230 -7.41 -1.02 -2.76
CA ILE A 230 -7.60 -2.46 -2.56
C ILE A 230 -7.48 -2.82 -1.08
N ALA A 231 -6.46 -2.30 -0.38
CA ALA A 231 -6.26 -2.58 1.04
C ALA A 231 -7.48 -2.16 1.86
N SER A 232 -8.07 -1.00 1.56
CA SER A 232 -9.30 -0.51 2.18
C SER A 232 -10.50 -1.41 1.92
N ALA A 233 -10.70 -1.80 0.66
CA ALA A 233 -11.76 -2.73 0.26
C ALA A 233 -11.66 -4.08 1.00
N ILE A 234 -10.46 -4.66 1.04
CA ILE A 234 -10.19 -5.95 1.68
C ILE A 234 -10.31 -5.83 3.20
N TRP A 235 -9.72 -4.80 3.80
CA TRP A 235 -9.81 -4.56 5.25
C TRP A 235 -11.26 -4.41 5.71
N PHE A 236 -12.08 -3.64 4.98
CA PHE A 236 -13.49 -3.49 5.31
C PHE A 236 -14.25 -4.82 5.23
N LEU A 237 -14.10 -5.54 4.10
CA LEU A 237 -14.84 -6.77 3.84
C LEU A 237 -14.37 -7.97 4.69
N LEU A 238 -13.09 -8.08 5.02
CA LEU A 238 -12.56 -9.29 5.66
C LEU A 238 -12.33 -9.15 7.16
N TYR A 239 -12.22 -7.91 7.65
CA TYR A 239 -11.89 -7.65 9.04
C TYR A 239 -12.98 -6.79 9.71
N GLN A 240 -13.17 -5.55 9.24
CA GLN A 240 -14.01 -4.58 9.97
C GLN A 240 -15.48 -4.99 10.05
N ARG A 241 -16.09 -5.50 8.97
CA ARG A 241 -17.53 -5.86 8.98
C ARG A 241 -17.89 -6.95 10.00
N TRP A 242 -16.91 -7.76 10.40
CA TRP A 242 -17.10 -8.85 11.36
C TRP A 242 -16.94 -8.40 12.82
N GLN A 243 -16.44 -7.19 13.08
CA GLN A 243 -16.26 -6.65 14.42
C GLN A 243 -17.57 -6.04 14.97
N THR A 244 -18.52 -6.90 15.27
CA THR A 244 -19.87 -6.52 15.73
C THR A 244 -19.90 -5.84 17.13
N GLN A 245 -18.82 -5.92 17.92
CA GLN A 245 -18.76 -5.36 19.29
C GLN A 245 -17.92 -4.08 19.46
N GLN A 246 -17.15 -3.64 18.47
CA GLN A 246 -16.42 -2.36 18.52
C GLN A 246 -17.04 -1.34 17.55
N ARG A 247 -18.29 -0.96 17.81
CA ARG A 247 -19.04 0.03 17.00
C ARG A 247 -18.54 1.47 17.14
N ARG A 248 -17.61 1.73 18.05
CA ARG A 248 -16.85 2.98 18.06
C ARG A 248 -15.52 2.68 17.37
N MET A 249 -15.34 3.22 16.18
CA MET A 249 -14.01 3.38 15.61
C MET A 249 -13.21 4.24 16.61
N PRO A 250 -12.17 3.72 17.28
CA PRO A 250 -11.38 4.54 18.19
C PRO A 250 -10.66 5.57 17.33
N SER A 251 -11.15 6.80 17.32
CA SER A 251 -10.45 7.91 16.69
C SER A 251 -9.09 8.04 17.38
N GLY A 252 -8.01 7.69 16.68
CA GLY A 252 -6.64 7.99 17.12
C GLY A 252 -5.89 6.89 17.88
N GLU A 253 -6.47 5.73 18.18
CA GLU A 253 -5.74 4.64 18.87
C GLU A 253 -5.40 3.49 17.91
N TYR A 254 -4.46 3.75 16.99
CA TYR A 254 -3.71 2.69 16.27
C TYR A 254 -2.23 2.69 16.67
N LYS A 255 -1.87 3.34 17.78
CA LYS A 255 -0.50 3.33 18.32
C LYS A 255 -0.03 1.92 18.74
N ASN A 256 -0.95 0.95 18.88
CA ASN A 256 -0.66 -0.38 19.42
C ASN A 256 -1.05 -1.53 18.46
N LEU A 257 -0.70 -1.44 17.17
CA LEU A 257 -0.90 -2.52 16.18
C LEU A 257 0.42 -2.80 15.44
N PRO A 258 0.63 -4.05 14.95
CA PRO A 258 1.92 -4.74 14.93
C PRO A 258 3.05 -3.79 14.58
N THR A 259 3.83 -3.50 15.62
CA THR A 259 4.98 -2.64 15.49
C THR A 259 5.87 -3.29 14.45
N ASP A 260 6.09 -2.59 13.35
CA ASP A 260 7.21 -2.91 12.47
C ASP A 260 8.42 -3.10 13.37
N SER A 261 9.27 -4.08 13.09
CA SER A 261 10.22 -4.71 14.04
C SER A 261 11.30 -3.79 14.67
N ILE A 262 11.12 -2.49 14.58
CA ILE A 262 11.91 -1.42 15.16
C ILE A 262 11.17 -0.79 16.35
N GLN A 263 11.78 -0.91 17.53
CA GLN A 263 11.50 -0.13 18.74
C GLN A 263 11.93 1.35 18.56
N VAL A 264 11.36 2.06 17.59
CA VAL A 264 11.50 3.52 17.50
C VAL A 264 10.15 4.10 17.91
N SER A 265 10.13 4.63 19.13
CA SER A 265 8.99 5.28 19.76
C SER A 265 8.21 6.14 18.76
N ASP A 266 6.92 5.85 18.69
CA ASP A 266 5.86 6.52 17.95
C ASP A 266 6.11 8.01 17.77
N PHE A 267 6.39 8.43 16.53
CA PHE A 267 5.95 9.70 15.96
C PHE A 267 6.41 9.75 14.49
N TYR A 268 5.65 9.15 13.57
CA TYR A 268 5.42 9.75 12.26
C TYR A 268 4.34 9.02 11.47
N ASP A 269 3.29 9.79 11.18
CA ASP A 269 2.44 9.68 10.01
C ASP A 269 3.29 10.08 8.80
N SER A 270 3.84 9.10 8.06
CA SER A 270 4.50 9.38 6.79
C SER A 270 3.39 9.68 5.78
N SER A 271 3.14 10.97 5.58
CA SER A 271 2.41 11.50 4.43
C SER A 271 3.23 11.39 3.14
N ASP A 272 3.93 10.28 2.93
CA ASP A 272 4.53 9.98 1.63
C ASP A 272 3.46 9.31 0.78
N ASP A 273 2.74 10.16 0.08
CA ASP A 273 1.84 9.77 -0.99
C ASP A 273 2.61 8.99 -2.05
N ASP A 274 2.30 7.70 -2.18
CA ASP A 274 2.50 6.95 -3.43
C ASP A 274 1.93 7.75 -4.63
N ASP A 275 0.94 8.63 -4.37
CA ASP A 275 0.26 9.54 -5.30
C ASP A 275 1.09 10.79 -5.70
N SER A 276 2.24 11.05 -5.07
CA SER A 276 3.08 12.25 -5.36
C SER A 276 4.02 12.08 -6.56
N GLN A 277 4.12 10.90 -7.16
CA GLN A 277 5.00 10.65 -8.32
C GLN A 277 4.40 11.04 -9.68
N ARG A 278 3.46 11.99 -9.72
CA ARG A 278 3.12 12.71 -10.97
C ARG A 278 4.14 13.81 -11.23
N TYR A 279 5.40 13.46 -11.49
CA TYR A 279 6.32 14.43 -12.06
C TYR A 279 6.06 14.51 -13.56
N SER A 280 5.23 15.47 -13.96
CA SER A 280 5.24 15.93 -15.36
C SER A 280 6.60 16.55 -15.63
N LEU A 281 7.35 16.03 -16.60
CA LEU A 281 8.46 16.76 -17.19
C LEU A 281 7.87 18.00 -17.87
N ALA A 282 8.08 19.16 -17.26
CA ALA A 282 7.96 20.46 -17.90
C ALA A 282 9.36 21.01 -18.12
#